data_AF-A0A2V1B6W1-F1
#
_entry.id   AF-A0A2V1B6W1-F1
#
_cell.length_a   1.000
_cell.length_b   1.000
_cell.length_c   1.000
_cell.angle_alpha   90.00
_cell.angle_beta   90.00
_cell.angle_gamma   90.00
#
_symmetry.space_group_name_H-M   'P 1'
#
loop_
_entity.id
_entity.type
_entity.pdbx_description
1 polymer ?
#
loop_
_entity_poly.entity_id
_entity_poly.type
_entity_poly.pdbx_seq_one_letter_code
_entity_poly.pdbx_strand_id
1 'polypeptide(L)' 'DVKPVYLKGLFSVSTTSTKSVPAIRAEIIRVLCQLGVEFSEIPRGFTCYHIPSINL' A
#
# COMPACT_ATOMS: atom_id res chain seq x y z
N ASP A 1 -20.21 0.47 -18.38
CA ASP A 1 -20.68 0.05 -17.04
C ASP A 1 -19.60 -0.71 -16.28
N VAL A 2 -19.12 -0.17 -15.16
CA VAL A 2 -18.24 -0.91 -14.23
C VAL A 2 -19.13 -1.86 -13.46
N LYS A 3 -19.13 -3.15 -13.82
CA LYS A 3 -19.83 -4.17 -13.04
C LYS A 3 -19.17 -4.27 -11.67
N PRO A 4 -19.90 -4.04 -10.56
CA PRO A 4 -19.32 -4.19 -9.23
C PRO A 4 -18.99 -5.68 -9.04
N VAL A 5 -17.69 -5.99 -9.07
CA VAL A 5 -17.24 -7.35 -8.80
C VAL A 5 -17.36 -7.55 -7.30
N TYR A 6 -18.32 -8.37 -6.89
CA TYR A 6 -18.60 -8.68 -5.50
C TYR A 6 -17.56 -9.68 -4.97
N LEU A 7 -16.30 -9.23 -4.91
CA LEU A 7 -15.14 -9.97 -4.40
C LEU A 7 -15.16 -9.95 -2.85
N LYS A 8 -16.30 -10.29 -2.24
CA LYS A 8 -16.39 -10.51 -0.79
C LYS A 8 -15.34 -11.57 -0.41
N GLY A 9 -14.28 -11.14 0.26
CA GLY A 9 -13.22 -12.01 0.78
C GLY A 9 -11.85 -11.88 0.13
N LEU A 10 -11.71 -11.26 -1.05
CA LEU A 10 -10.39 -11.04 -1.68
C LEU A 10 -9.77 -9.69 -1.35
N PHE A 11 -10.60 -8.70 -1.01
CA PHE A 11 -10.14 -7.35 -0.68
C PHE A 11 -10.83 -6.87 0.59
N SER A 12 -10.03 -6.49 1.60
CA SER A 12 -10.57 -5.85 2.79
C SER A 12 -11.13 -4.48 2.42
N VAL A 13 -12.31 -4.14 2.93
CA VAL A 13 -12.88 -2.79 2.78
C VAL A 13 -11.89 -1.74 3.29
N SER A 14 -11.14 -2.05 4.37
CA SER A 14 -10.14 -1.16 4.96
C SER A 14 -8.96 -0.83 4.05
N THR A 15 -8.76 -1.59 2.98
CA THR A 15 -7.67 -1.38 1.99
C THR A 15 -8.22 -1.11 0.60
N THR A 16 -9.46 -0.59 0.48
CA THR A 16 -10.04 -0.12 -0.78
C THR A 16 -10.16 1.40 -0.78
N SER A 17 -9.93 2.04 -1.93
CA SER A 17 -9.97 3.49 -2.07
C SER A 17 -10.52 3.89 -3.44
N THR A 18 -11.25 5.00 -3.48
CA THR A 18 -11.70 5.64 -4.73
C THR A 18 -10.68 6.62 -5.29
N LYS A 19 -9.56 6.85 -4.59
CA LYS A 19 -8.46 7.71 -5.05
C LYS A 19 -7.80 7.12 -6.31
N SER A 20 -7.22 7.99 -7.14
CA SER A 20 -6.47 7.55 -8.32
C SER A 20 -5.19 6.81 -7.95
N VAL A 21 -4.71 5.94 -8.86
CA VAL A 21 -3.47 5.17 -8.65
C VAL A 21 -2.27 6.07 -8.30
N PRO A 22 -2.02 7.22 -8.99
CA PRO A 22 -0.91 8.10 -8.63
C PRO A 22 -1.04 8.67 -7.22
N ALA A 23 -2.26 9.05 -6.80
CA ALA A 23 -2.51 9.58 -5.46
C ALA A 23 -2.24 8.53 -4.38
N ILE A 24 -2.69 7.29 -4.61
CA ILE A 24 -2.44 6.17 -3.69
C ILE A 24 -0.94 5.87 -3.59
N ARG A 25 -0.22 5.83 -4.73
CA ARG A 25 1.24 5.60 -4.73
C ARG A 25 2.00 6.65 -3.93
N ALA A 26 1.69 7.93 -4.15
CA ALA A 26 2.32 9.03 -3.41
C ALA A 26 2.04 8.94 -1.90
N GLU A 27 0.82 8.57 -1.53
CA GLU A 27 0.42 8.43 -0.12
C GLU A 27 1.11 7.24 0.56
N ILE A 28 1.26 6.11 -0.15
CA ILE A 28 2.03 4.95 0.33
C ILE A 28 3.50 5.33 0.56
N ILE A 29 4.15 5.97 -0.42
CA ILE A 29 5.54 6.43 -0.29
C ILE A 29 5.72 7.31 0.94
N ARG A 30 4.83 8.30 1.12
CA ARG A 30 4.86 9.22 2.26
C ARG A 30 4.80 8.47 3.59
N VAL A 31 3.91 7.49 3.70
CA VAL A 31 3.74 6.71 4.94
C VAL A 31 4.93 5.78 5.18
N LEU A 32 5.44 5.10 4.16
CA LEU A 32 6.63 4.24 4.28
C LEU A 32 7.84 5.04 4.81
N CYS A 33 8.06 6.26 4.29
CA CYS A 33 9.09 7.16 4.81
C CYS A 33 8.85 7.55 6.28
N GLN A 34 7.61 7.87 6.65
CA GLN A 34 7.28 8.24 8.04
C GLN A 34 7.50 7.08 9.03
N LEU A 35 7.31 5.85 8.58
CA LEU A 35 7.51 4.64 9.38
C LEU A 35 8.97 4.16 9.38
N GLY A 36 9.87 4.82 8.65
CA GLY A 36 11.26 4.37 8.50
C GLY A 36 11.38 3.02 7.78
N VAL A 37 10.43 2.70 6.91
CA VAL A 37 10.43 1.47 6.11
C VAL A 37 11.20 1.72 4.81
N GLU A 38 12.21 0.92 4.54
CA GLU A 38 12.91 0.94 3.26
C GLU A 38 12.02 0.33 2.16
N PHE A 39 12.02 0.91 0.96
CA PHE A 39 11.20 0.39 -0.13
C PHE A 39 11.80 0.62 -1.51
N SER A 40 11.34 -0.18 -2.49
CA SER A 40 11.58 0.02 -3.92
C SER A 40 10.27 -0.14 -4.71
N GLU A 41 10.10 0.69 -5.74
CA GLU A 41 8.94 0.63 -6.63
C GLU A 41 9.05 -0.54 -7.62
N ILE A 42 7.95 -1.28 -7.77
CA ILE A 42 7.81 -2.34 -8.78
C ILE A 42 6.56 -2.09 -9.62
N PRO A 43 6.41 -2.70 -10.82
CA PRO A 43 5.30 -2.43 -11.74
C PRO A 43 3.89 -2.59 -11.15
N ARG A 44 3.73 -3.34 -10.04
CA ARG A 44 2.44 -3.57 -9.39
C ARG A 44 2.33 -3.08 -7.95
N GLY A 45 3.36 -2.40 -7.42
CA GLY A 45 3.36 -2.00 -6.01
C GLY A 45 4.76 -1.63 -5.51
N PHE A 46 5.06 -2.06 -4.29
CA PHE A 46 6.31 -1.77 -3.59
C PHE A 46 6.85 -3.04 -2.95
N THR A 47 8.16 -3.24 -3.03
CA THR A 47 8.88 -4.17 -2.14
C THR A 47 9.29 -3.37 -0.92
N CYS A 48 8.91 -3.80 0.28
CA CYS A 48 9.17 -3.08 1.53
C CYS A 48 10.00 -3.92 2.50
N TYR A 49 10.94 -3.30 3.20
CA TYR A 49 11.77 -3.91 4.24
C TYR A 49 11.71 -3.06 5.51
N HIS A 50 11.28 -3.68 6.61
CA HIS A 50 11.19 -3.04 7.92
C HIS A 50 12.17 -3.73 8.87
N ILE A 51 13.15 -2.98 9.36
CA ILE A 51 14.11 -3.45 10.36
C ILE A 51 13.62 -2.97 11.73
N PRO A 52 13.01 -3.83 12.56
CA PRO A 52 12.73 -3.45 13.92
C PRO A 52 14.06 -3.23 14.65
N SER A 53 14.21 -2.09 15.32
CA SER A 53 15.30 -1.88 16.25
C SER A 53 15.09 -2.81 17.46
N ILE A 54 15.81 -3.92 17.50
CA ILE A 54 15.94 -4.72 18.71
C ILE A 54 16.69 -3.84 19.71
N ASN A 55 15.98 -3.26 20.69
CA ASN A 55 16.60 -2.90 21.95
C ASN A 55 16.85 -4.21 22.69
N LEU A 56 18.10 -4.68 22.69
CA LEU A 56 18.57 -5.75 23.56
C LEU A 56 19.00 -5.15 24.90
#